data_AF-A0A932HKP5-F1
#
_entry.id   AF-A0A932HKP5-F1
#
_cell.length_a   1.000
_cell.length_b   1.000
_cell.length_c   1.000
_cell.angle_alpha   90.00
_cell.angle_beta   90.00
_cell.angle_gamma   90.00
#
_symmetry.space_group_name_H-M   'P 1'
#
loop_
_entity.id
_entity.type
_entity.pdbx_description
1 polymer ?
#
loop_
_entity_poly.entity_id
_entity_poly.type
_entity_poly.pdbx_seq_one_letter_code
_entity_poly.pdbx_strand_id
1 'polypeptide(L)'
;TGSIGLLPSASLGNGVGLYEPIHGSAPDIAGQDTANPIAAILSGAMLLEYSLKAGTAAAAIESAVSRVLDKGYRTPDIQQPGTQIVGTRRMGDLIAEAVRAGSGS
;
A
#
# COMPACT_ATOMS: atom_id res chain seq x y z
N THR A 1 7.06 -12.23 10.06
CA THR A 1 6.29 -12.42 8.80
C THR A 1 4.86 -12.77 9.16
N GLY A 2 3.98 -11.78 9.33
CA GLY A 2 2.66 -12.02 9.96
C GLY A 2 1.59 -10.99 9.63
N SER A 3 1.63 -10.40 8.42
CA SER A 3 0.67 -9.39 8.01
C SER A 3 0.30 -9.61 6.55
N ILE A 4 -0.73 -10.44 6.32
CA ILE A 4 -1.27 -10.72 4.97
C ILE A 4 -1.71 -9.40 4.28
N GLY A 5 -2.17 -8.41 5.05
CA GLY A 5 -2.59 -7.09 4.56
C GLY A 5 -1.48 -6.25 3.89
N LEU A 6 -0.23 -6.71 3.89
CA LEU A 6 0.91 -6.01 3.27
C LEU A 6 1.38 -6.64 1.95
N LEU A 7 0.84 -7.79 1.56
CA LEU A 7 1.37 -8.53 0.42
C LEU A 7 0.64 -8.16 -0.89
N PRO A 8 1.31 -7.50 -1.84
CA PRO A 8 0.79 -7.35 -3.20
C PRO A 8 1.01 -8.64 -4.00
N SER A 9 0.24 -8.82 -5.08
CA SER A 9 0.47 -9.86 -6.09
C SER A 9 0.39 -9.30 -7.51
N ALA A 10 1.03 -10.01 -8.45
CA ALA A 10 0.90 -9.77 -9.88
C ALA A 10 0.78 -11.10 -10.63
N SER A 11 -0.12 -11.13 -11.62
CA SER A 11 -0.27 -12.21 -12.60
C SER A 11 0.03 -11.65 -13.99
N LEU A 12 1.12 -12.09 -14.61
CA LEU A 12 1.62 -11.57 -15.89
C LEU A 12 1.28 -12.55 -17.03
N GLY A 13 0.46 -12.11 -17.99
CA GLY A 13 0.16 -12.84 -19.23
C GLY A 13 0.84 -12.23 -20.46
N ASN A 14 0.57 -12.79 -21.65
CA ASN A 14 1.02 -12.23 -22.93
C ASN A 14 0.30 -10.90 -23.22
N GLY A 15 0.84 -9.80 -22.66
CA GLY A 15 0.42 -8.42 -22.94
C GLY A 15 -0.51 -7.78 -21.90
N VAL A 16 -1.01 -8.53 -20.90
CA VAL A 16 -1.88 -8.01 -19.83
C VAL A 16 -1.36 -8.49 -18.47
N GLY A 17 -1.17 -7.55 -17.53
CA GLY A 17 -0.85 -7.83 -16.14
C GLY A 17 -2.05 -7.52 -15.23
N LEU A 18 -2.42 -8.46 -14.35
CA LEU A 18 -3.36 -8.24 -13.26
C LEU A 18 -2.57 -7.99 -11.98
N TYR A 19 -2.91 -6.93 -11.24
CA TYR A 19 -2.24 -6.54 -9.99
C TYR A 19 -3.30 -6.35 -8.92
N GLU A 20 -3.21 -7.10 -7.83
CA GLU A 20 -4.23 -7.09 -6.78
C GLU A 20 -3.61 -7.33 -5.40
N PRO A 21 -4.26 -6.87 -4.31
CA PRO A 21 -3.87 -7.30 -2.98
C PRO A 21 -4.18 -8.79 -2.79
N ILE A 22 -3.38 -9.51 -2.00
CA ILE A 22 -3.65 -10.94 -1.70
C ILE A 22 -4.86 -11.11 -0.76
N HIS A 23 -5.22 -10.07 0.01
CA HIS A 23 -6.38 -10.14 0.89
C HIS A 23 -7.70 -10.08 0.11
N GLY A 24 -8.71 -10.82 0.57
CA GLY A 24 -10.06 -10.81 -0.01
C GLY A 24 -10.83 -9.51 0.26
N SER A 25 -12.13 -9.51 -0.07
CA SER A 25 -13.01 -8.34 0.03
C SER A 25 -13.34 -7.86 1.43
N ALA A 26 -13.07 -8.68 2.46
CA ALA A 26 -13.31 -8.39 3.89
C ALA A 26 -14.70 -7.72 4.14
N PRO A 27 -15.80 -8.42 3.82
CA PRO A 27 -17.16 -7.83 3.84
C PRO A 27 -17.60 -7.37 5.24
N ASP A 28 -17.04 -7.98 6.28
CA ASP A 28 -17.26 -7.66 7.69
C ASP A 28 -16.77 -6.27 8.09
N ILE A 29 -15.82 -5.69 7.37
CA ILE A 29 -15.26 -4.34 7.62
C ILE A 29 -15.54 -3.34 6.49
N ALA A 30 -16.32 -3.75 5.48
CA ALA A 30 -16.67 -2.88 4.36
C ALA A 30 -17.40 -1.62 4.84
N GLY A 31 -16.95 -0.45 4.37
CA GLY A 31 -17.53 0.85 4.73
C GLY A 31 -17.15 1.37 6.12
N GLN A 32 -16.28 0.68 6.87
CA GLN A 32 -15.93 1.06 8.25
C GLN A 32 -14.61 1.84 8.35
N ASP A 33 -13.93 2.11 7.23
CA ASP A 33 -12.65 2.84 7.20
C ASP A 33 -11.53 2.14 8.01
N THR A 34 -11.57 0.80 8.11
CA THR A 34 -10.60 -0.01 8.87
C THR A 34 -9.76 -0.95 8.02
N ALA A 35 -10.08 -1.11 6.73
CA ALA A 35 -9.30 -1.93 5.81
C ALA A 35 -7.89 -1.36 5.60
N ASN A 36 -6.91 -2.23 5.38
CA ASN A 36 -5.54 -1.84 5.07
C ASN A 36 -5.39 -1.55 3.57
N PRO A 37 -5.12 -0.30 3.14
CA PRO A 37 -4.98 0.01 1.73
C PRO A 37 -3.58 -0.32 1.17
N ILE A 38 -2.61 -0.68 2.03
CA ILE A 38 -1.20 -0.77 1.65
C ILE A 38 -0.96 -1.81 0.56
N ALA A 39 -1.53 -3.02 0.68
CA ALA A 39 -1.36 -4.05 -0.35
C ALA A 39 -1.87 -3.57 -1.72
N ALA A 40 -3.04 -2.93 -1.78
CA ALA A 40 -3.59 -2.40 -3.04
C ALA A 40 -2.70 -1.28 -3.63
N ILE A 41 -2.17 -0.41 -2.77
CA ILE A 41 -1.23 0.65 -3.18
C ILE A 41 0.06 0.05 -3.75
N LEU A 42 0.63 -0.97 -3.10
CA LEU A 42 1.84 -1.66 -3.57
C LEU A 42 1.59 -2.46 -4.85
N SER A 43 0.39 -3.02 -5.06
CA SER A 43 0.00 -3.60 -6.34
C SER A 43 -0.01 -2.54 -7.46
N GLY A 44 -0.40 -1.30 -7.15
CA GLY A 44 -0.23 -0.15 -8.05
C GLY A 44 1.23 0.16 -8.37
N ALA A 45 2.14 0.07 -7.38
CA ALA A 45 3.58 0.22 -7.61
C ALA A 45 4.13 -0.89 -8.54
N MET A 46 3.69 -2.14 -8.35
CA MET A 46 4.04 -3.24 -9.25
C MET A 46 3.55 -3.00 -10.68
N LEU A 47 2.36 -2.42 -10.87
CA LEU A 47 1.86 -2.03 -12.18
C LEU A 47 2.77 -1.00 -12.85
N LEU A 48 3.16 0.06 -12.11
CA LEU A 48 4.06 1.09 -12.60
C LEU A 48 5.39 0.49 -13.06
N GLU A 49 5.98 -0.38 -12.24
CA GLU A 49 7.26 -1.02 -12.52
C GLU A 49 7.18 -1.96 -13.73
N TYR A 50 6.29 -2.97 -13.67
CA TYR A 50 6.32 -4.08 -14.61
C TYR A 50 5.64 -3.77 -15.93
N SER A 51 4.49 -3.10 -15.90
CA SER A 51 3.69 -2.81 -17.10
C SER A 51 4.02 -1.47 -17.73
N LEU A 52 4.20 -0.42 -16.92
CA LEU A 52 4.39 0.95 -17.43
C LEU A 52 5.85 1.40 -17.51
N LYS A 53 6.80 0.58 -17.04
CA LYS A 53 8.24 0.88 -17.02
C LYS A 53 8.56 2.20 -16.30
N ALA A 54 7.75 2.56 -15.32
CA ALA A 54 7.83 3.79 -14.55
C ALA A 54 8.47 3.54 -13.17
N GLY A 55 9.68 2.95 -13.16
CA GLY A 55 10.29 2.47 -11.92
C GLY A 55 10.62 3.54 -10.90
N THR A 56 10.94 4.76 -11.33
CA THR A 56 11.09 5.91 -10.41
C THR A 56 9.79 6.20 -9.64
N ALA A 57 8.64 6.10 -10.31
CA ALA A 57 7.34 6.31 -9.68
C ALA A 57 6.98 5.15 -8.74
N ALA A 58 7.27 3.90 -9.14
CA ALA A 58 7.09 2.73 -8.28
C ALA A 58 7.92 2.84 -6.98
N ALA A 59 9.22 3.14 -7.11
CA ALA A 59 10.11 3.32 -5.98
C ALA A 59 9.68 4.47 -5.05
N ALA A 60 9.14 5.55 -5.61
CA ALA A 60 8.60 6.66 -4.80
C ALA A 60 7.41 6.21 -3.93
N ILE A 61 6.52 5.37 -4.44
CA ILE A 61 5.40 4.79 -3.68
C ILE A 61 5.91 3.84 -2.59
N GLU A 62 6.78 2.89 -2.94
CA GLU A 62 7.34 1.93 -1.98
C GLU A 62 8.06 2.64 -0.82
N SER A 63 8.88 3.64 -1.16
CA SER A 63 9.60 4.44 -0.17
C SER A 63 8.64 5.28 0.70
N ALA A 64 7.55 5.80 0.14
CA ALA A 64 6.53 6.50 0.90
C ALA A 64 5.80 5.59 1.89
N VAL A 65 5.46 4.36 1.48
CA VAL A 65 4.88 3.35 2.38
C VAL A 65 5.83 3.04 3.53
N SER A 66 7.13 2.81 3.25
CA SER A 66 8.14 2.60 4.30
C SER A 66 8.17 3.76 5.28
N ARG A 67 8.29 5.00 4.79
CA ARG A 67 8.34 6.19 5.65
C ARG A 67 7.12 6.34 6.55
N VAL A 68 5.92 6.04 6.05
CA VAL A 68 4.69 6.10 6.85
C VAL A 68 4.68 5.03 7.93
N LEU A 69 5.14 3.82 7.62
CA LEU A 69 5.28 2.75 8.59
C LEU A 69 6.38 3.06 9.63
N ASP A 70 7.49 3.68 9.22
CA ASP A 70 8.59 4.09 10.10
C ASP A 70 8.17 5.20 11.08
N LYS A 71 7.22 6.05 10.69
CA LYS A 71 6.56 7.02 11.58
C LYS A 71 5.57 6.38 12.57
N GLY A 72 5.40 5.06 12.53
CA GLY A 72 4.57 4.31 13.47
C GLY A 72 3.09 4.28 13.13
N TYR A 73 2.65 4.71 11.94
CA TYR A 73 1.25 4.59 11.54
C TYR A 73 0.91 3.14 11.15
N ARG A 74 -0.22 2.63 11.63
CA ARG A 74 -0.71 1.27 11.34
C ARG A 74 -2.21 1.27 11.12
N THR A 75 -2.71 0.40 10.25
CA THR A 75 -4.14 0.03 10.25
C THR A 75 -4.39 -1.08 11.29
N PRO A 76 -5.66 -1.32 11.70
CA PRO A 76 -5.97 -2.26 12.78
C PRO A 76 -5.39 -3.67 12.62
N ASP A 77 -5.29 -4.18 11.39
CA ASP A 77 -4.77 -5.51 11.05
C ASP A 77 -3.26 -5.68 11.29
N ILE A 78 -2.49 -4.58 11.30
CA ILE A 78 -1.03 -4.57 11.49
C ILE A 78 -0.59 -3.79 12.73
N GLN A 79 -1.53 -3.50 13.64
CA GLN A 79 -1.24 -2.75 14.85
C GLN A 79 -0.17 -3.44 15.71
N GLN A 80 0.65 -2.63 16.36
CA GLN A 80 1.65 -3.08 17.33
C GLN A 80 1.64 -2.14 18.55
N PRO A 81 2.06 -2.60 19.75
CA PRO A 81 2.19 -1.72 20.90
C PRO A 81 3.03 -0.48 20.58
N GLY A 82 2.54 0.71 20.95
CA GLY A 82 3.23 1.98 20.71
C GLY A 82 3.08 2.57 19.30
N THR A 83 2.26 1.97 18.43
CA THR A 83 1.94 2.52 17.10
C THR A 83 0.68 3.38 17.11
N GLN A 84 0.56 4.28 16.13
CA GLN A 84 -0.62 5.10 15.92
C GLN A 84 -1.56 4.40 14.94
N ILE A 85 -2.70 3.94 15.45
CA ILE A 85 -3.72 3.29 14.63
C ILE A 85 -4.48 4.36 13.83
N VAL A 86 -4.59 4.15 12.52
CA VAL A 86 -5.32 5.01 11.58
C VAL A 86 -6.24 4.17 10.69
N GLY A 87 -7.28 4.82 10.16
CA GLY A 87 -8.18 4.20 9.19
C GLY A 87 -7.64 4.16 7.77
N THR A 88 -8.39 3.52 6.87
CA THR A 88 -8.06 3.35 5.44
C THR A 88 -7.74 4.68 4.77
N ARG A 89 -8.64 5.66 4.88
CA ARG A 89 -8.49 6.97 4.24
C ARG A 89 -7.26 7.69 4.74
N ARG A 90 -7.06 7.74 6.06
CA ARG A 90 -5.91 8.45 6.64
C ARG A 90 -4.59 7.77 6.27
N MET A 91 -4.54 6.44 6.21
CA MET A 91 -3.36 5.73 5.72
C MET A 91 -3.04 6.11 4.26
N GLY A 92 -4.06 6.16 3.40
CA GLY A 92 -3.92 6.61 2.01
C GLY A 92 -3.40 8.06 1.90
N ASP A 93 -3.97 8.98 2.67
CA ASP A 93 -3.54 10.38 2.70
C ASP A 93 -2.08 10.52 3.11
N LEU A 94 -1.67 9.84 4.19
CA LEU A 94 -0.30 9.86 4.69
C LEU A 94 0.71 9.36 3.65
N ILE A 95 0.37 8.29 2.92
CA ILE A 95 1.23 7.76 1.85
C ILE A 95 1.29 8.76 0.69
N ALA A 96 0.17 9.32 0.27
CA ALA A 96 0.14 10.30 -0.81
C ALA A 96 0.91 11.59 -0.46
N GLU A 97 0.79 12.07 0.78
CA GLU A 97 1.60 13.17 1.32
C GLU A 97 3.09 12.83 1.28
N ALA A 98 3.47 11.63 1.71
CA ALA A 98 4.86 11.18 1.71
C ALA A 98 5.45 11.04 0.29
N VAL A 99 4.66 10.66 -0.72
CA VAL A 99 5.10 10.65 -2.13
C VAL A 99 5.42 12.06 -2.60
N ARG A 100 4.52 13.03 -2.35
CA ARG A 100 4.70 14.44 -2.75
C ARG A 100 5.90 15.11 -2.09
N ALA A 101 6.18 14.76 -0.84
CA ALA A 101 7.33 15.30 -0.12
C ALA A 101 8.69 14.77 -0.62
N GLY A 102 8.71 13.59 -1.27
CA GLY A 102 9.93 12.94 -1.77
C GLY A 102 10.26 13.22 -3.24
N SER A 103 9.41 13.93 -3.98
CA SER A 103 9.57 14.18 -5.42
C SER A 103 10.42 15.42 -5.75
N GLY A 104 11.04 16.05 -4.73
CA GLY A 104 11.78 17.30 -4.83
C GLY A 104 13.28 17.20 -4.57
N SER A 105 13.93 16.08 -4.92
CA SER A 105 15.39 15.91 -4.80
C SER A 105 15.99 15.44 -6.11
#